data_AF-A0A1X0J0S5-F1
#
_entry.id   AF-A0A1X0J0S5-F1
#
_cell.length_a   1.000
_cell.length_b   1.000
_cell.length_c   1.000
_cell.angle_alpha   90.00
_cell.angle_beta   90.00
_cell.angle_gamma   90.00
#
_symmetry.space_group_name_H-M   'P 1'
#
loop_
_entity.id
_entity.type
_entity.pdbx_description
1 polymer ?
#
loop_
_entity_poly.entity_id
_entity_poly.type
_entity_poly.pdbx_seq_one_letter_code
_entity_poly.pdbx_strand_id
1 'polypeptide(L)'
;MVESGQGLYPSAMSALALSHWSQAFFVSGLAVGFLAVASAALPISIKRKRWTFWTCWIAAAILLALSGVGRGIAEAGIAALVAVVGGGLFAFYFTPFIKIGGRVRTFWISDAREDPDTPPSPPDSYLERVTAPSMWWNLALVGVITGGFALSMGWLAPVGIMGGALLAAPLALIGYLDRKDRYPVARGRYVPFAIVVLSSIPTLLWPTLVYFVAYYMTTPTPREELTHEPFRRP
;
A
#
# COMPACT_ATOMS: atom_id res chain seq x y z
N MET A 1 5.63 -63.03 31.13
CA MET A 1 4.30 -62.73 30.55
C MET A 1 3.86 -61.38 31.10
N VAL A 2 3.21 -60.57 30.27
CA VAL A 2 2.72 -59.18 30.47
C VAL A 2 3.61 -58.14 29.78
N GLU A 3 3.38 -58.03 28.46
CA GLU A 3 3.69 -56.85 27.66
C GLU A 3 2.73 -55.71 28.04
N SER A 4 3.28 -54.61 28.54
CA SER A 4 2.58 -53.36 28.78
C SER A 4 2.41 -52.59 27.47
N GLY A 5 1.34 -52.89 26.72
CA GLY A 5 0.92 -52.16 25.53
C GLY A 5 0.01 -50.97 25.87
N GLN A 6 0.55 -49.88 26.43
CA GLN A 6 -0.18 -48.63 26.62
C GLN A 6 0.73 -47.43 26.33
N GLY A 7 0.32 -46.57 25.38
CA GLY A 7 0.91 -45.22 25.26
C GLY A 7 0.84 -44.48 23.91
N LEU A 8 0.32 -45.06 22.82
CA LEU A 8 0.52 -44.50 21.47
C LEU A 8 -0.64 -43.67 20.87
N TYR A 9 -1.74 -43.42 21.59
CA TYR A 9 -2.95 -42.82 21.00
C TYR A 9 -3.33 -41.36 21.35
N PRO A 10 -2.87 -40.69 22.43
CA PRO A 10 -3.31 -39.32 22.73
C PRO A 10 -2.63 -38.23 21.86
N SER A 11 -1.49 -38.52 21.24
CA SER A 11 -0.72 -37.55 20.45
C SER A 11 -1.24 -37.35 19.02
N ALA A 12 -1.76 -38.41 18.37
CA ALA A 12 -2.23 -38.33 16.99
C ALA A 12 -3.59 -37.60 16.87
N MET A 13 -4.52 -37.84 17.79
CA MET A 13 -5.83 -37.18 17.79
C MET A 13 -5.73 -35.69 18.13
N SER A 14 -4.83 -35.30 19.03
CA SER A 14 -4.59 -33.90 19.37
C SER A 14 -3.95 -33.13 18.20
N ALA A 15 -3.03 -33.74 17.46
CA ALA A 15 -2.43 -33.16 16.26
C ALA A 15 -3.44 -32.94 15.12
N LEU A 16 -4.32 -33.92 14.87
CA LEU A 16 -5.39 -33.81 13.87
C LEU A 16 -6.40 -32.70 14.24
N ALA A 17 -6.85 -32.67 15.50
CA ALA A 17 -7.78 -31.64 15.97
C ALA A 17 -7.20 -30.23 15.83
N LEU A 18 -5.94 -30.00 16.24
CA LEU A 18 -5.26 -28.71 16.11
C LEU A 18 -5.17 -28.23 14.65
N SER A 19 -5.01 -29.16 13.70
CA SER A 19 -4.98 -28.85 12.27
C SER A 19 -6.34 -28.34 11.76
N HIS A 20 -7.46 -28.96 12.16
CA HIS A 20 -8.80 -28.56 11.72
C HIS A 20 -9.20 -27.19 12.26
N TRP A 21 -8.87 -26.88 13.52
CA TRP A 21 -9.15 -25.57 14.12
C TRP A 21 -8.36 -24.44 13.45
N SER A 22 -7.06 -24.64 13.19
CA SER A 22 -6.22 -23.67 12.48
C SER A 22 -6.78 -23.37 11.08
N GLN A 23 -7.18 -24.40 10.35
CA GLN A 23 -7.78 -24.24 9.02
C GLN A 23 -9.12 -23.49 9.06
N ALA A 24 -9.98 -23.80 10.04
CA ALA A 24 -11.25 -23.09 10.21
C ALA A 24 -11.01 -21.59 10.48
N PHE A 25 -10.12 -21.24 11.42
CA PHE A 25 -9.79 -19.85 11.70
C PHE A 25 -9.18 -19.13 10.49
N PHE A 26 -8.32 -19.80 9.73
CA PHE A 26 -7.73 -19.24 8.53
C PHE A 26 -8.80 -18.89 7.48
N VAL A 27 -9.69 -19.85 7.17
CA VAL A 27 -10.77 -19.65 6.18
C VAL A 27 -11.75 -18.58 6.64
N SER A 28 -12.14 -18.59 7.92
CA SER A 28 -13.00 -17.54 8.49
C SER A 28 -12.33 -16.17 8.44
N GLY A 29 -11.04 -16.08 8.76
CA GLY A 29 -10.27 -14.83 8.68
C GLY A 29 -10.26 -14.26 7.26
N LEU A 30 -10.02 -15.09 6.25
CA LEU A 30 -10.10 -14.68 4.85
C LEU A 30 -11.51 -14.22 4.46
N ALA A 31 -12.54 -15.00 4.82
CA ALA A 31 -13.93 -14.65 4.52
C ALA A 31 -14.33 -13.30 5.15
N VAL A 32 -13.94 -13.04 6.40
CA VAL A 32 -14.19 -11.76 7.06
C VAL A 32 -13.41 -10.62 6.39
N GLY A 33 -12.19 -10.86 5.93
CA GLY A 33 -11.42 -9.89 5.12
C GLY A 33 -12.13 -9.53 3.81
N PHE A 34 -12.69 -10.52 3.10
CA PHE A 34 -13.51 -10.27 1.91
C PHE A 34 -14.76 -9.46 2.22
N LEU A 35 -15.45 -9.74 3.34
CA LEU A 35 -16.58 -8.94 3.80
C LEU A 35 -16.16 -7.50 4.12
N ALA A 36 -14.96 -7.29 4.67
CA ALA A 36 -14.41 -5.96 4.89
C ALA A 36 -14.29 -5.18 3.57
N VAL A 37 -13.74 -5.79 2.53
CA VAL A 37 -13.65 -5.19 1.19
C VAL A 37 -15.05 -4.92 0.61
N ALA A 38 -15.95 -5.90 0.68
CA ALA A 38 -17.32 -5.77 0.19
C ALA A 38 -18.11 -4.66 0.90
N SER A 39 -17.79 -4.36 2.17
CA SER A 39 -18.44 -3.30 2.94
C SER A 39 -18.28 -1.91 2.30
N ALA A 40 -17.24 -1.69 1.49
CA ALA A 40 -17.03 -0.43 0.77
C ALA A 40 -18.13 -0.16 -0.27
N ALA A 41 -18.68 -1.22 -0.87
CA ALA A 41 -19.70 -1.15 -1.92
C ALA A 41 -21.14 -1.01 -1.38
N LEU A 42 -21.36 -1.13 -0.08
CA LEU A 42 -22.71 -1.09 0.50
C LEU A 42 -23.38 0.29 0.28
N PRO A 43 -24.69 0.36 -0.01
CA PRO A 43 -25.41 1.63 -0.12
C PRO A 43 -25.82 2.18 1.26
N ILE A 44 -24.85 2.36 2.15
CA ILE A 44 -25.06 2.86 3.54
C ILE A 44 -24.20 4.10 3.81
N SER A 45 -24.51 4.83 4.89
CA SER A 45 -23.73 6.01 5.30
C SER A 45 -22.23 5.72 5.48
N ILE A 46 -21.36 6.67 5.09
CA ILE A 46 -19.88 6.55 5.19
C ILE A 46 -19.43 6.20 6.61
N LYS A 47 -20.08 6.76 7.65
CA LYS A 47 -19.79 6.45 9.05
C LYS A 47 -19.96 4.96 9.35
N ARG A 48 -21.05 4.35 8.87
CA ARG A 48 -21.30 2.90 9.03
C ARG A 48 -20.34 2.07 8.19
N LYS A 49 -20.08 2.45 6.92
CA LYS A 49 -19.08 1.77 6.08
C LYS A 49 -17.72 1.69 6.77
N ARG A 50 -17.22 2.83 7.26
CA ARG A 50 -15.95 2.93 7.97
C ARG A 50 -15.92 2.03 9.20
N TRP A 51 -16.97 2.06 10.00
CA TRP A 51 -17.05 1.22 11.19
C TRP A 51 -17.04 -0.26 10.84
N THR A 52 -17.90 -0.71 9.92
CA THR A 52 -17.96 -2.11 9.45
C THR A 52 -16.63 -2.55 8.84
N PHE A 53 -16.01 -1.70 8.02
CA PHE A 53 -14.73 -1.99 7.39
C PHE A 53 -13.65 -2.29 8.44
N TRP A 54 -13.47 -1.40 9.43
CA TRP A 54 -12.43 -1.57 10.44
C TRP A 54 -12.72 -2.72 11.41
N THR A 55 -13.99 -2.95 11.78
CA THR A 55 -14.34 -4.10 12.63
C THR A 55 -14.10 -5.42 11.92
N CYS A 56 -14.43 -5.53 10.63
CA CYS A 56 -14.11 -6.71 9.84
C CYS A 56 -12.59 -6.92 9.71
N TRP A 57 -11.79 -5.88 9.43
CA TRP A 57 -10.33 -6.04 9.35
C TRP A 57 -9.69 -6.44 10.68
N ILE A 58 -10.15 -5.90 11.81
CA ILE A 58 -9.68 -6.30 13.15
C ILE A 58 -10.06 -7.76 13.42
N ALA A 59 -11.31 -8.15 13.14
CA ALA A 59 -11.76 -9.52 13.32
C ALA A 59 -10.98 -10.50 12.43
N ALA A 60 -10.73 -10.15 11.16
CA ALA A 60 -9.90 -10.92 10.24
C ALA A 60 -8.47 -11.09 10.79
N ALA A 61 -7.86 -10.01 11.29
CA ALA A 61 -6.52 -10.05 11.88
C ALA A 61 -6.46 -10.99 13.10
N ILE A 62 -7.45 -10.95 13.99
CA ILE A 62 -7.55 -11.85 15.16
C ILE A 62 -7.69 -13.31 14.70
N LEU A 63 -8.60 -13.59 13.77
CA LEU A 63 -8.81 -14.95 13.27
C LEU A 63 -7.56 -15.51 12.57
N LEU A 64 -6.89 -14.70 11.75
CA LEU A 64 -5.64 -15.08 11.11
C LEU A 64 -4.52 -15.30 12.13
N ALA A 65 -4.41 -14.47 13.16
CA ALA A 65 -3.46 -14.68 14.25
C ALA A 65 -3.70 -16.02 14.97
N LEU A 66 -4.96 -16.30 15.32
CA LEU A 66 -5.36 -17.55 15.97
C LEU A 66 -5.06 -18.78 15.10
N SER A 67 -5.18 -18.65 13.78
CA SER A 67 -4.81 -19.73 12.84
C SER A 67 -3.33 -20.10 12.92
N GLY A 68 -2.45 -19.14 13.24
CA GLY A 68 -1.00 -19.34 13.30
C GLY A 68 -0.45 -19.63 14.71
N VAL A 69 -1.26 -19.48 15.76
CA VAL A 69 -0.75 -19.53 17.15
C VAL A 69 -0.09 -20.85 17.50
N GLY A 70 -0.55 -21.96 16.90
CA GLY A 70 0.03 -23.29 17.09
C GLY A 70 1.42 -23.47 16.46
N ARG A 71 1.79 -22.64 15.48
CA ARG A 71 3.13 -22.64 14.85
C ARG A 71 4.10 -21.68 15.55
N GLY A 72 3.57 -20.76 16.36
CA GLY A 72 4.34 -19.86 17.20
C GLY A 72 3.78 -18.44 17.19
N ILE A 73 4.11 -17.68 18.24
CA ILE A 73 3.66 -16.29 18.41
C ILE A 73 4.16 -15.40 17.27
N ALA A 74 5.34 -15.67 16.72
CA ALA A 74 5.90 -14.94 15.59
C ALA A 74 5.03 -15.06 14.32
N GLU A 75 4.63 -16.28 13.95
CA GLU A 75 3.77 -16.50 12.78
C GLU A 75 2.38 -15.89 12.97
N ALA A 76 1.79 -16.05 14.15
CA ALA A 76 0.53 -15.40 14.50
C ALA A 76 0.61 -13.87 14.38
N GLY A 77 1.72 -13.29 14.87
CA GLY A 77 1.99 -11.85 14.76
C GLY A 77 2.15 -11.38 13.32
N ILE A 78 2.87 -12.15 12.49
CA ILE A 78 3.02 -11.84 11.05
C ILE A 78 1.67 -11.90 10.34
N ALA A 79 0.87 -12.94 10.58
CA ALA A 79 -0.46 -13.07 9.96
C ALA A 79 -1.39 -11.90 10.33
N ALA A 80 -1.41 -11.50 11.60
CA ALA A 80 -2.16 -10.33 12.07
C ALA A 80 -1.67 -9.04 11.40
N LEU A 81 -0.36 -8.85 11.33
CA LEU A 81 0.26 -7.67 10.74
C LEU A 81 -0.08 -7.55 9.25
N VAL A 82 0.01 -8.66 8.51
CA VAL A 82 -0.35 -8.70 7.08
C VAL A 82 -1.81 -8.28 6.87
N ALA A 83 -2.73 -8.74 7.73
CA ALA A 83 -4.13 -8.35 7.64
C ALA A 83 -4.33 -6.85 7.91
N VAL A 84 -3.77 -6.32 8.99
CA VAL A 84 -3.92 -4.90 9.35
C VAL A 84 -3.27 -3.99 8.30
N VAL A 85 -2.07 -4.32 7.83
CA VAL A 85 -1.37 -3.56 6.78
C VAL A 85 -2.12 -3.66 5.46
N GLY A 86 -2.60 -4.85 5.08
CA GLY A 86 -3.41 -5.06 3.88
C GLY A 86 -4.70 -4.23 3.90
N GLY A 87 -5.42 -4.23 5.02
CA GLY A 87 -6.60 -3.39 5.21
C GLY A 87 -6.29 -1.90 5.20
N GLY A 88 -5.19 -1.48 5.83
CA GLY A 88 -4.72 -0.11 5.79
C GLY A 88 -4.37 0.37 4.38
N LEU A 89 -3.64 -0.44 3.61
CA LEU A 89 -3.31 -0.17 2.22
C LEU A 89 -4.58 -0.09 1.37
N PHE A 90 -5.46 -1.09 1.47
CA PHE A 90 -6.74 -1.06 0.76
C PHE A 90 -7.52 0.22 1.08
N ALA A 91 -7.63 0.55 2.37
CA ALA A 91 -8.32 1.75 2.80
C ALA A 91 -7.69 3.02 2.21
N PHE A 92 -6.36 3.11 2.21
CA PHE A 92 -5.62 4.25 1.69
C PHE A 92 -5.80 4.47 0.19
N TYR A 93 -5.85 3.40 -0.61
CA TYR A 93 -5.95 3.50 -2.07
C TYR A 93 -7.36 3.53 -2.64
N PHE A 94 -8.36 3.00 -1.93
CA PHE A 94 -9.67 2.74 -2.53
C PHE A 94 -10.85 3.29 -1.73
N THR A 95 -10.63 3.92 -0.56
CA THR A 95 -11.74 4.33 0.31
C THR A 95 -11.45 5.62 1.09
N PRO A 96 -12.46 6.41 1.48
CA PRO A 96 -12.30 7.53 2.41
C PRO A 96 -12.32 7.10 3.89
N PHE A 97 -11.86 5.89 4.23
CA PHE A 97 -12.07 5.31 5.55
C PHE A 97 -11.01 5.68 6.59
N ILE A 98 -9.85 6.18 6.17
CA ILE A 98 -8.82 6.68 7.08
C ILE A 98 -9.11 8.16 7.38
N LYS A 99 -9.53 8.47 8.62
CA LYS A 99 -9.73 9.85 9.08
C LYS A 99 -8.84 10.12 10.29
N ILE A 100 -7.96 11.10 10.17
CA ILE A 100 -6.99 11.49 11.19
C ILE A 100 -7.10 13.00 11.41
N GLY A 101 -7.34 13.43 12.65
CA GLY A 101 -7.46 14.86 12.98
C GLY A 101 -8.56 15.58 12.19
N GLY A 102 -9.70 14.92 11.98
CA GLY A 102 -10.83 15.47 11.22
C GLY A 102 -10.64 15.49 9.70
N ARG A 103 -9.51 15.04 9.16
CA ARG A 103 -9.24 15.00 7.71
C ARG A 103 -9.15 13.58 7.19
N VAL A 104 -9.77 13.34 6.03
CA VAL A 104 -9.63 12.08 5.30
C VAL A 104 -8.22 12.00 4.70
N ARG A 105 -7.56 10.85 4.84
CA ARG A 105 -6.22 10.59 4.33
C ARG A 105 -6.29 9.46 3.31
N THR A 106 -6.19 9.81 2.04
CA THR A 106 -6.26 8.88 0.91
C THR A 106 -5.14 9.16 -0.08
N PHE A 107 -4.88 8.19 -0.95
CA PHE A 107 -3.97 8.35 -2.06
C PHE A 107 -4.54 9.29 -3.13
N TRP A 108 -5.81 9.07 -3.49
CA TRP A 108 -6.53 9.88 -4.47
C TRP A 108 -7.18 11.10 -3.85
N ILE A 109 -7.05 12.26 -4.52
CA ILE A 109 -7.69 13.51 -4.12
C ILE A 109 -9.21 13.42 -4.29
N SER A 110 -9.71 12.69 -5.30
CA SER A 110 -11.15 12.47 -5.52
C SER A 110 -11.84 11.87 -4.30
N ASP A 111 -11.20 10.88 -3.67
CA ASP A 111 -11.80 10.14 -2.56
C ASP A 111 -11.83 10.99 -1.28
N ALA A 112 -10.91 11.95 -1.17
CA ALA A 112 -10.95 12.93 -0.08
C ALA A 112 -12.14 13.89 -0.23
N ARG A 113 -12.59 14.20 -1.46
CA ARG A 113 -13.65 15.18 -1.77
C ARG A 113 -15.08 14.74 -1.42
N GLU A 114 -15.28 13.50 -0.96
CA GLU A 114 -16.58 13.06 -0.42
C GLU A 114 -16.93 13.73 0.93
N ASP A 115 -15.96 14.41 1.57
CA ASP A 115 -16.17 15.26 2.74
C ASP A 115 -16.42 16.73 2.30
N PRO A 116 -17.56 17.36 2.65
CA PRO A 116 -17.94 18.72 2.21
C PRO A 116 -16.93 19.83 2.57
N ASP A 117 -16.02 19.57 3.51
CA ASP A 117 -15.00 20.51 3.97
C ASP A 117 -13.63 20.36 3.28
N THR A 118 -13.57 19.68 2.12
CA THR A 118 -12.29 19.35 1.47
C THR A 118 -11.74 20.55 0.69
N PRO A 119 -10.51 21.02 1.01
CA PRO A 119 -9.88 22.12 0.27
C PRO A 119 -9.63 21.72 -1.20
N PRO A 120 -9.51 22.69 -2.12
CA PRO A 120 -9.18 22.43 -3.52
C PRO A 120 -7.86 21.66 -3.65
N SER A 121 -7.69 20.97 -4.80
CA SER A 121 -6.45 20.24 -5.08
C SER A 121 -5.24 21.16 -4.94
N PRO A 122 -4.19 20.74 -4.20
CA PRO A 122 -2.94 21.50 -4.16
C PRO A 122 -2.39 21.72 -5.58
N PRO A 123 -1.82 22.89 -5.87
CA PRO A 123 -1.25 23.19 -7.18
C PRO A 123 -0.06 22.27 -7.55
N ASP A 124 0.58 21.65 -6.54
CA ASP A 124 1.67 20.68 -6.73
C ASP A 124 1.17 19.23 -6.92
N SER A 125 -0.11 19.01 -7.21
CA SER A 125 -0.66 17.68 -7.48
C SER A 125 -0.25 17.14 -8.87
N TYR A 126 -0.12 15.82 -8.98
CA TYR A 126 0.06 15.12 -10.25
C TYR A 126 -1.30 14.91 -10.91
N LEU A 127 -1.51 15.56 -12.06
CA LEU A 127 -2.72 15.47 -12.87
C LEU A 127 -4.02 15.75 -12.09
N GLU A 128 -3.95 16.57 -11.04
CA GLU A 128 -5.05 16.84 -10.09
C GLU A 128 -5.62 15.61 -9.36
N ARG A 129 -4.94 14.45 -9.47
CA ARG A 129 -5.40 13.17 -8.93
C ARG A 129 -4.69 12.76 -7.65
N VAL A 130 -3.39 13.04 -7.54
CA VAL A 130 -2.55 12.59 -6.41
C VAL A 130 -1.68 13.74 -5.96
N THR A 131 -1.57 13.97 -4.65
CA THR A 131 -0.67 15.02 -4.12
C THR A 131 0.80 14.60 -4.26
N ALA A 132 1.72 15.56 -4.44
CA ALA A 132 3.14 15.24 -4.52
C ALA A 132 3.66 14.46 -3.29
N PRO A 133 3.33 14.82 -2.03
CA PRO A 133 3.71 14.02 -0.88
C PRO A 133 3.21 12.57 -0.95
N SER A 134 1.94 12.34 -1.29
CA SER A 134 1.39 10.99 -1.38
C SER A 134 2.09 10.16 -2.45
N MET A 135 2.34 10.74 -3.63
CA MET A 135 3.05 10.06 -4.72
C MET A 135 4.49 9.68 -4.32
N TRP A 136 5.24 10.61 -3.73
CA TRP A 136 6.64 10.33 -3.39
C TRP A 136 6.79 9.31 -2.26
N TRP A 137 5.93 9.35 -1.23
CA TRP A 137 5.91 8.30 -0.20
C TRP A 137 5.47 6.94 -0.74
N ASN A 138 4.59 6.93 -1.73
CA ASN A 138 4.20 5.71 -2.45
C ASN A 138 5.39 5.08 -3.17
N LEU A 139 6.09 5.88 -3.97
CA LEU A 139 7.29 5.45 -4.69
C LEU A 139 8.38 4.98 -3.73
N ALA A 140 8.54 5.64 -2.57
CA ALA A 140 9.47 5.21 -1.54
C ALA A 140 9.10 3.82 -0.97
N LEU A 141 7.81 3.57 -0.70
CA LEU A 141 7.34 2.26 -0.24
C LEU A 141 7.56 1.17 -1.30
N VAL A 142 7.16 1.43 -2.55
CA VAL A 142 7.40 0.50 -3.68
C VAL A 142 8.91 0.27 -3.87
N GLY A 143 9.72 1.31 -3.71
CA GLY A 143 11.18 1.23 -3.74
C GLY A 143 11.72 0.28 -2.68
N VAL A 144 11.34 0.45 -1.42
CA VAL A 144 11.78 -0.42 -0.32
C VAL A 144 11.37 -1.88 -0.57
N ILE A 145 10.15 -2.13 -1.05
CA ILE A 145 9.67 -3.48 -1.36
C ILE A 145 10.51 -4.10 -2.48
N THR A 146 10.65 -3.40 -3.60
CA THR A 146 11.36 -3.91 -4.79
C THR A 146 12.86 -4.05 -4.56
N GLY A 147 13.49 -3.11 -3.86
CA GLY A 147 14.87 -3.18 -3.41
C GLY A 147 15.11 -4.34 -2.44
N GLY A 148 14.19 -4.55 -1.49
CA GLY A 148 14.25 -5.69 -0.57
C GLY A 148 14.17 -7.03 -1.30
N PHE A 149 13.29 -7.16 -2.30
CA PHE A 149 13.23 -8.36 -3.15
C PHE A 149 14.50 -8.57 -3.98
N ALA A 150 15.06 -7.51 -4.55
CA ALA A 150 16.31 -7.60 -5.31
C ALA A 150 17.49 -8.01 -4.41
N LEU A 151 17.51 -7.58 -3.14
CA LEU A 151 18.50 -8.04 -2.16
C LEU A 151 18.34 -9.52 -1.80
N SER A 152 17.11 -9.99 -1.61
CA SER A 152 16.87 -11.37 -1.15
C SER A 152 17.01 -12.41 -2.24
N MET A 153 16.60 -12.09 -3.47
CA MET A 153 16.56 -13.04 -4.60
C MET A 153 17.69 -12.80 -5.61
N GLY A 154 18.42 -11.69 -5.49
CA GLY A 154 19.39 -11.23 -6.48
C GLY A 154 18.73 -10.41 -7.59
N TRP A 155 19.43 -9.36 -8.04
CA TRP A 155 18.89 -8.41 -9.02
C TRP A 155 18.69 -9.01 -10.43
N LEU A 156 19.51 -10.01 -10.80
CA LEU A 156 19.41 -10.73 -12.08
C LEU A 156 18.27 -11.75 -12.10
N ALA A 157 17.69 -12.08 -10.94
CA ALA A 157 16.51 -12.94 -10.93
C ALA A 157 15.37 -12.22 -11.67
N PRO A 158 14.52 -12.94 -12.42
CA PRO A 158 13.38 -12.34 -13.11
C PRO A 158 12.53 -11.45 -12.20
N VAL A 159 12.36 -11.85 -10.93
CA VAL A 159 11.62 -11.09 -9.92
C VAL A 159 12.32 -9.76 -9.58
N GLY A 160 13.65 -9.74 -9.49
CA GLY A 160 14.42 -8.51 -9.26
C GLY A 160 14.32 -7.52 -10.42
N ILE A 161 14.41 -8.03 -11.66
CA ILE A 161 14.23 -7.22 -12.88
C ILE A 161 12.81 -6.65 -12.95
N MET A 162 11.79 -7.49 -12.74
CA MET A 162 10.39 -7.06 -12.73
C MET A 162 10.11 -6.04 -11.62
N GLY A 163 10.66 -6.25 -10.42
CA GLY A 163 10.54 -5.32 -9.30
C GLY A 163 11.15 -3.95 -9.63
N GLY A 164 12.35 -3.93 -10.19
CA GLY A 164 12.95 -2.70 -10.68
C GLY A 164 12.08 -2.01 -11.73
N ALA A 165 11.47 -2.77 -12.64
CA ALA A 165 10.65 -2.22 -13.72
C ALA A 165 9.35 -1.62 -13.23
N LEU A 166 8.74 -2.27 -12.24
CA LEU A 166 7.56 -1.79 -11.54
C LEU A 166 7.79 -0.43 -10.88
N LEU A 167 9.01 -0.16 -10.38
CA LEU A 167 9.38 1.15 -9.83
C LEU A 167 9.83 2.14 -10.90
N ALA A 168 10.57 1.68 -11.92
CA ALA A 168 11.14 2.54 -12.94
C ALA A 168 10.10 3.19 -13.85
N ALA A 169 9.05 2.45 -14.24
CA ALA A 169 8.00 2.97 -15.10
C ALA A 169 7.27 4.20 -14.51
N PRO A 170 6.75 4.16 -13.25
CA PRO A 170 6.16 5.34 -12.65
C PRO A 170 7.20 6.42 -12.39
N LEU A 171 8.45 6.09 -12.03
CA LEU A 171 9.52 7.09 -11.90
C LEU A 171 9.80 7.83 -13.22
N ALA A 172 9.78 7.14 -14.36
CA ALA A 172 9.90 7.77 -15.68
C ALA A 172 8.79 8.80 -15.89
N LEU A 173 7.54 8.38 -15.65
CA LEU A 173 6.37 9.24 -15.79
C LEU A 173 6.46 10.46 -14.87
N ILE A 174 6.86 10.26 -13.61
CA ILE A 174 6.97 11.34 -12.63
C ILE A 174 8.12 12.29 -12.96
N GLY A 175 9.27 11.79 -13.45
CA GLY A 175 10.35 12.64 -13.93
C GLY A 175 9.92 13.51 -15.12
N TYR A 176 9.20 12.92 -16.08
CA TYR A 176 8.58 13.65 -17.19
C TYR A 176 7.61 14.73 -16.68
N LEU A 177 6.69 14.38 -15.79
CA LEU A 177 5.69 15.34 -15.27
C LEU A 177 6.32 16.46 -14.44
N ASP A 178 7.29 16.16 -13.59
CA ASP A 178 8.01 17.16 -12.80
C ASP A 178 8.69 18.19 -13.70
N ARG A 179 9.35 17.73 -14.77
CA ARG A 179 10.00 18.63 -15.71
C ARG A 179 9.01 19.40 -16.58
N LYS A 180 8.01 18.71 -17.14
CA LYS A 180 6.96 19.30 -17.98
C LYS A 180 6.34 20.50 -17.26
N ASP A 181 5.97 20.31 -15.99
CA ASP A 181 5.30 21.32 -15.15
C ASP A 181 6.29 22.32 -14.50
N ARG A 182 7.58 22.28 -14.85
CA ARG A 182 8.66 23.16 -14.34
C ARG A 182 8.90 23.05 -12.83
N TYR A 183 8.57 21.92 -12.22
CA TYR A 183 8.93 21.66 -10.83
C TYR A 183 10.40 21.25 -10.69
N PRO A 184 11.04 21.56 -9.54
CA PRO A 184 12.36 21.02 -9.24
C PRO A 184 12.29 19.49 -9.11
N VAL A 185 13.46 18.84 -9.12
CA VAL A 185 13.58 17.41 -8.85
C VAL A 185 12.78 17.02 -7.60
N ALA A 186 11.95 16.00 -7.76
CA ALA A 186 11.03 15.45 -6.79
C ALA A 186 10.03 16.45 -6.18
N ARG A 187 9.73 17.56 -6.87
CA ARG A 187 8.91 18.67 -6.34
C ARG A 187 9.34 19.10 -4.93
N GLY A 188 10.63 19.00 -4.61
CA GLY A 188 11.20 19.32 -3.28
C GLY A 188 11.00 18.25 -2.20
N ARG A 189 10.51 17.05 -2.52
CA ARG A 189 10.28 15.95 -1.57
C ARG A 189 11.54 15.09 -1.38
N TYR A 190 12.60 15.70 -0.86
CA TYR A 190 13.93 15.08 -0.80
C TYR A 190 14.04 13.85 0.11
N VAL A 191 13.28 13.80 1.22
CA VAL A 191 13.30 12.65 2.13
C VAL A 191 12.78 11.37 1.46
N PRO A 192 11.54 11.31 0.95
CA PRO A 192 11.07 10.12 0.24
C PRO A 192 11.87 9.85 -1.04
N PHE A 193 12.36 10.90 -1.73
CA PHE A 193 13.26 10.72 -2.87
C PHE A 193 14.57 10.01 -2.49
N ALA A 194 15.20 10.39 -1.38
CA ALA A 194 16.40 9.72 -0.89
C ALA A 194 16.13 8.24 -0.57
N ILE A 195 14.97 7.92 -0.01
CA ILE A 195 14.56 6.52 0.23
C ILE A 195 14.45 5.76 -1.11
N VAL A 196 13.85 6.35 -2.14
CA VAL A 196 13.79 5.75 -3.49
C VAL A 196 15.19 5.48 -4.05
N VAL A 197 16.11 6.46 -3.93
CA VAL A 197 17.49 6.33 -4.41
C VAL A 197 18.20 5.19 -3.69
N LEU A 198 18.16 5.18 -2.35
CA LEU A 198 18.82 4.16 -1.54
C LEU A 198 18.23 2.77 -1.78
N SER A 199 16.91 2.66 -1.86
CA SER A 199 16.23 1.39 -2.14
C SER A 199 16.42 0.91 -3.59
N SER A 200 16.89 1.77 -4.50
CA SER A 200 17.28 1.40 -5.86
C SER A 200 18.70 0.84 -5.97
N ILE A 201 19.55 0.93 -4.93
CA ILE A 201 20.92 0.38 -4.97
C ILE A 201 20.94 -1.12 -5.32
N PRO A 202 20.09 -1.97 -4.72
CA PRO A 202 20.03 -3.39 -5.06
C PRO A 202 19.63 -3.67 -6.51
N THR A 203 18.93 -2.73 -7.15
CA THR A 203 18.55 -2.78 -8.56
C THR A 203 19.52 -1.95 -9.42
N LEU A 204 20.78 -1.81 -9.02
CA LEU A 204 21.81 -1.08 -9.77
C LEU A 204 21.41 0.37 -10.13
N LEU A 205 20.60 1.01 -9.29
CA LEU A 205 20.09 2.38 -9.44
C LEU A 205 19.26 2.65 -10.70
N TRP A 206 18.93 1.63 -11.50
CA TRP A 206 18.29 1.83 -12.79
C TRP A 206 16.92 2.55 -12.71
N PRO A 207 16.05 2.33 -11.69
CA PRO A 207 14.80 3.07 -11.59
C PRO A 207 15.02 4.58 -11.37
N THR A 208 16.05 4.92 -10.58
CA THR A 208 16.43 6.31 -10.32
C THR A 208 17.06 6.95 -11.56
N LEU A 209 17.87 6.21 -12.32
CA LEU A 209 18.44 6.70 -13.57
C LEU A 209 17.34 7.06 -14.57
N VAL A 210 16.32 6.21 -14.70
CA VAL A 210 15.19 6.46 -15.60
C VAL A 210 14.40 7.72 -15.21
N TYR A 211 14.21 7.99 -13.90
CA TYR A 211 13.64 9.25 -13.44
C TYR A 211 14.42 10.45 -13.98
N PHE A 212 15.74 10.46 -13.82
CA PHE A 212 16.59 11.58 -14.26
C PHE A 212 16.64 11.70 -15.78
N VAL A 213 16.71 10.59 -16.51
CA VAL A 213 16.65 10.59 -17.97
C VAL A 213 15.35 11.25 -18.44
N ALA A 214 14.20 10.82 -17.90
CA ALA A 214 12.92 11.43 -18.24
C ALA A 214 12.86 12.92 -17.84
N TYR A 215 13.36 13.28 -16.66
CA TYR A 215 13.38 14.66 -16.19
C TYR A 215 14.25 15.57 -17.06
N TYR A 216 15.43 15.13 -17.52
CA TYR A 216 16.31 16.01 -18.31
C TYR A 216 16.03 15.96 -19.80
N MET A 217 15.45 14.88 -20.33
CA MET A 217 15.05 14.79 -21.74
C MET A 217 13.72 15.50 -22.05
N THR A 218 12.96 15.88 -21.02
CA THR A 218 11.67 16.56 -21.21
C THR A 218 11.86 18.07 -21.39
N THR A 219 11.27 18.61 -22.45
CA THR A 219 11.18 20.07 -22.64
C THR A 219 10.01 20.61 -21.81
N PRO A 220 10.22 21.62 -20.96
CA PRO A 220 9.13 22.22 -20.18
C PRO A 220 8.09 22.90 -21.07
N THR A 221 6.81 22.78 -20.75
CA THR A 221 5.75 23.45 -21.51
C THR A 221 5.85 24.98 -21.40
N PRO A 222 5.62 25.75 -22.48
CA PRO A 222 5.50 27.22 -22.45
C PRO A 222 4.40 27.67 -21.48
N ARG A 223 4.60 28.82 -20.81
CA ARG A 223 3.70 29.30 -19.73
C ARG A 223 2.40 29.95 -20.25
N GLU A 224 2.16 29.91 -21.55
CA GLU A 224 1.07 30.66 -22.21
C GLU A 224 -0.32 30.05 -22.03
N GLU A 225 -0.44 28.86 -21.43
CA GLU A 225 -1.73 28.16 -21.25
C GLU A 225 -2.39 28.39 -19.87
N LEU A 226 -1.86 29.30 -19.05
CA LEU A 226 -2.44 29.70 -17.74
C LEU A 226 -3.11 31.09 -17.77
N THR A 227 -3.23 31.71 -18.95
CA THR A 227 -3.90 33.01 -19.17
C THR A 227 -5.41 32.92 -19.39
N HIS A 228 -6.05 31.79 -19.07
CA HIS A 228 -7.46 31.81 -18.73
C HIS A 228 -7.62 32.28 -17.28
N GLU A 229 -7.43 33.59 -17.07
CA GLU A 229 -7.98 34.28 -15.90
C GLU A 229 -9.49 34.04 -15.84
N PRO A 230 -10.04 33.41 -14.79
CA PRO A 230 -11.44 33.56 -14.51
C PRO A 230 -11.61 34.86 -13.72
N PHE A 231 -12.19 35.86 -14.38
CA PHE A 231 -12.93 36.97 -13.77
C PHE A 231 -12.17 37.82 -12.73
N ARG A 232 -11.53 38.90 -13.22
CA ARG A 232 -11.73 40.19 -12.56
C ARG A 232 -13.23 40.51 -12.59
N ARG A 233 -13.89 40.47 -11.43
CA ARG A 233 -15.17 41.17 -11.25
C ARG A 233 -14.90 42.58 -10.71
N PRO A 234 -15.73 43.55 -11.13
CA PRO A 234 -15.57 44.98 -10.86
C PRO A 234 -15.61 45.34 -9.38
#